data_AF-A0A9W6ZFQ7-F1
#
_entry.id   AF-A0A9W6ZFQ7-F1
#
_cell.length_a   1.000
_cell.length_b   1.000
_cell.length_c   1.000
_cell.angle_alpha   90.00
_cell.angle_beta   90.00
_cell.angle_gamma   90.00
#
_symmetry.space_group_name_H-M   'P 1'
#
loop_
_entity.id
_entity.type
_entity.pdbx_description
1 polymer ?
#
loop_
_entity_poly.entity_id
_entity_poly.type
_entity_poly.pdbx_seq_one_letter_code
_entity_poly.pdbx_strand_id
1 'polypeptide(L)'
;MSNLALQNTNSGPGNAKKRVSYFYHSEVGHHYYGPAHPMKPHRLKLAHHLILSYGLYQKMECYRPHLASANEMTAFHSEDYISFLSRITPDNLRNFSTQMSKFNAGEFTDCPVFDNLYEFTQIYTGCSIDAAIKLNNDASDIAINWSGGLHHAKKSEASGFCYVNDIVLAILELLKVHSRVLYIDIDIHHGDGVEEAFYCTDRVMTASFHKYGDFFPGTGGLKDTGAREGAGYSVNCPLNGGMTDDAYEQGELNVKSRIK
;
A
#
# COMPACT_ATOMS: atom_id res chain seq x y z
N MET A 1 33.71 -20.30 -40.22
CA MET A 1 33.64 -19.28 -39.15
C MET A 1 32.66 -19.79 -38.11
N SER A 2 33.16 -20.01 -36.90
CA SER A 2 32.56 -20.83 -35.84
C SER A 2 31.41 -20.13 -35.11
N ASN A 3 30.29 -20.84 -34.98
CA ASN A 3 29.24 -20.58 -34.00
C ASN A 3 29.79 -20.82 -32.59
N LEU A 4 29.89 -19.75 -31.79
CA LEU A 4 30.07 -19.84 -30.34
C LEU A 4 28.72 -19.59 -29.69
N ALA A 5 28.03 -20.68 -29.37
CA ALA A 5 26.95 -20.69 -28.40
C ALA A 5 27.55 -20.36 -27.03
N LEU A 6 27.18 -19.20 -26.48
CA LEU A 6 27.41 -18.90 -25.07
C LEU A 6 26.48 -19.78 -24.24
N GLN A 7 26.97 -20.95 -23.84
CA GLN A 7 26.39 -21.74 -22.77
C GLN A 7 26.52 -20.95 -21.47
N ASN A 8 25.39 -20.55 -20.91
CA ASN A 8 25.33 -19.86 -19.64
C ASN A 8 25.44 -20.90 -18.50
N THR A 9 26.65 -21.33 -18.20
CA THR A 9 26.95 -22.20 -17.06
C THR A 9 27.29 -21.36 -15.84
N ASN A 10 26.28 -20.88 -15.12
CA ASN A 10 26.42 -20.52 -13.71
C ASN A 10 25.07 -20.32 -13.03
N SER A 11 24.51 -21.39 -12.47
CA SER A 11 23.52 -21.27 -11.42
C SER A 11 23.80 -22.35 -10.38
N GLY A 12 24.57 -21.98 -9.34
CA GLY A 12 24.57 -22.72 -8.09
C GLY A 12 23.16 -22.74 -7.46
N PRO A 13 22.95 -23.49 -6.36
CA PRO A 13 21.62 -23.83 -5.85
C PRO A 13 20.79 -22.67 -5.25
N GLY A 14 21.14 -21.42 -5.51
CA GLY A 14 20.52 -20.23 -4.89
C GLY A 14 20.23 -19.06 -5.82
N ASN A 15 20.29 -19.22 -7.15
CA ASN A 15 20.22 -18.09 -8.08
C ASN A 15 19.20 -18.27 -9.22
N ALA A 16 18.06 -18.90 -8.94
CA ALA A 16 16.94 -18.89 -9.89
C ALA A 16 16.38 -17.46 -9.99
N LYS A 17 16.18 -16.97 -11.23
CA LYS A 17 15.52 -15.67 -11.43
C LYS A 17 14.13 -15.71 -10.81
N LYS A 18 13.85 -14.74 -9.93
CA LYS A 18 12.55 -14.58 -9.28
C LYS A 18 11.47 -14.25 -10.32
N ARG A 19 10.29 -14.87 -10.19
CA ARG A 19 9.12 -14.58 -11.03
C ARG A 19 8.45 -13.30 -10.53
N VAL A 20 8.34 -12.30 -11.39
CA VAL A 20 7.80 -10.99 -11.04
C VAL A 20 6.47 -10.78 -11.75
N SER A 21 5.44 -10.41 -10.99
CA SER A 21 4.16 -9.93 -11.50
C SER A 21 4.05 -8.42 -11.28
N TYR A 22 3.50 -7.71 -12.25
CA TYR A 22 3.28 -6.27 -12.20
C TYR A 22 1.84 -5.93 -12.54
N PHE A 23 1.17 -5.19 -11.67
CA PHE A 23 -0.24 -4.84 -11.79
C PHE A 23 -0.41 -3.38 -12.18
N TYR A 24 -1.21 -3.14 -13.22
CA TYR A 24 -1.49 -1.80 -13.70
C TYR A 24 -2.88 -1.72 -14.36
N HIS A 25 -3.62 -0.67 -14.03
CA HIS A 25 -4.89 -0.33 -14.66
C HIS A 25 -4.77 1.01 -15.39
N SER A 26 -5.20 1.08 -16.65
CA SER A 26 -5.04 2.29 -17.49
C SER A 26 -5.69 3.54 -16.90
N GLU A 27 -6.85 3.37 -16.25
CA GLU A 27 -7.64 4.48 -15.72
C GLU A 27 -7.07 5.10 -14.44
N VAL A 28 -6.14 4.42 -13.75
CA VAL A 28 -5.66 4.89 -12.44
C VAL A 28 -5.02 6.28 -12.51
N GLY A 29 -4.34 6.59 -13.62
CA GLY A 29 -3.69 7.87 -13.83
C GLY A 29 -4.62 9.00 -14.30
N HIS A 30 -5.90 8.72 -14.55
CA HIS A 30 -6.91 9.69 -14.98
C HIS A 30 -7.69 10.31 -13.82
N HIS A 31 -7.62 9.72 -12.62
CA HIS A 31 -8.26 10.25 -11.43
C HIS A 31 -7.58 11.55 -10.95
N TYR A 32 -8.39 12.49 -10.49
CA TYR A 32 -7.95 13.85 -10.20
C TYR A 32 -8.54 14.36 -8.88
N TYR A 33 -7.68 14.47 -7.86
CA TYR A 33 -8.07 14.94 -6.52
C TYR A 33 -8.47 16.43 -6.47
N GLY A 34 -8.15 17.20 -7.50
CA GLY A 34 -8.46 18.63 -7.60
C GLY A 34 -7.26 19.53 -7.91
N PRO A 35 -7.50 20.82 -8.22
CA PRO A 35 -6.49 21.77 -8.69
C PRO A 35 -5.24 21.89 -7.81
N ALA A 36 -5.42 22.21 -6.53
CA ALA A 36 -4.33 22.46 -5.60
C ALA A 36 -3.88 21.21 -4.81
N HIS A 37 -4.55 20.07 -4.99
CA HIS A 37 -4.29 18.89 -4.17
C HIS A 37 -2.94 18.22 -4.52
N PRO A 38 -2.07 17.89 -3.55
CA PRO A 38 -0.72 17.39 -3.83
C PRO A 38 -0.70 15.95 -4.37
N MET A 39 -1.68 15.10 -4.00
CA MET A 39 -1.81 13.76 -4.58
C MET A 39 -2.18 13.85 -6.06
N LYS A 40 -1.31 13.37 -6.94
CA LYS A 40 -1.50 13.32 -8.39
C LYS A 40 -1.40 11.88 -8.89
N PRO A 41 -2.51 11.13 -9.02
CA PRO A 41 -2.50 9.75 -9.56
C PRO A 41 -1.81 9.62 -10.92
N HIS A 42 -1.73 10.70 -11.69
CA HIS A 42 -0.95 10.78 -12.93
C HIS A 42 0.51 10.27 -12.81
N ARG A 43 1.15 10.39 -11.63
CA ARG A 43 2.50 9.84 -11.38
C ARG A 43 2.62 8.35 -11.72
N LEU A 44 1.54 7.59 -11.55
CA LEU A 44 1.46 6.16 -11.83
C LEU A 44 1.57 5.88 -13.34
N LYS A 45 0.97 6.74 -14.16
CA LYS A 45 1.08 6.67 -15.62
C LYS A 45 2.51 6.98 -16.09
N LEU A 46 3.17 7.95 -15.47
CA LEU A 46 4.57 8.27 -15.75
C LEU A 46 5.49 7.09 -15.40
N ALA A 47 5.32 6.48 -14.22
CA ALA A 47 6.06 5.29 -13.82
C ALA A 47 5.84 4.12 -14.80
N HIS A 48 4.58 3.87 -15.19
CA HIS A 48 4.24 2.85 -16.17
C HIS A 48 4.92 3.08 -17.53
N HIS A 49 4.89 4.31 -18.05
CA HIS A 49 5.55 4.64 -19.32
C HIS A 49 7.08 4.46 -19.26
N LEU A 50 7.72 4.76 -18.12
CA LEU A 50 9.15 4.49 -17.93
C LEU A 50 9.43 2.98 -17.93
N ILE A 51 8.62 2.19 -17.23
CA ILE A 51 8.70 0.72 -17.23
C ILE A 51 8.63 0.16 -18.66
N LEU A 52 7.70 0.67 -19.48
CA LEU A 52 7.58 0.28 -20.89
C LEU A 52 8.80 0.70 -21.71
N SER A 53 9.24 1.94 -21.56
CA SER A 53 10.35 2.53 -22.33
C SER A 53 11.69 1.85 -22.05
N TYR A 54 11.92 1.40 -20.82
CA TYR A 54 13.10 0.61 -20.44
C TYR A 54 12.99 -0.88 -20.79
N GLY A 55 11.86 -1.33 -21.37
CA GLY A 55 11.63 -2.74 -21.71
C GLY A 55 11.48 -3.66 -20.50
N LEU A 56 11.22 -3.13 -19.31
CA LEU A 56 11.12 -3.92 -18.07
C LEU A 56 9.90 -4.85 -18.08
N TYR A 57 8.82 -4.46 -18.76
CA TYR A 57 7.62 -5.28 -18.95
C TYR A 57 7.91 -6.63 -19.63
N GLN A 58 9.02 -6.77 -20.37
CA GLN A 58 9.42 -8.04 -20.99
C GLN A 58 10.06 -9.02 -19.99
N LYS A 59 10.39 -8.54 -18.79
CA LYS A 59 11.05 -9.30 -17.72
C LYS A 59 10.09 -9.66 -16.58
N MET A 60 8.80 -9.34 -16.71
CA MET A 60 7.77 -9.56 -15.71
C MET A 60 6.43 -9.86 -16.38
N GLU A 61 5.54 -10.54 -15.67
CA GLU A 61 4.18 -10.77 -16.14
C GLU A 61 3.30 -9.56 -15.79
N CYS A 62 2.68 -8.93 -16.79
CA CYS A 62 1.88 -7.74 -16.59
C CYS A 62 0.39 -8.10 -16.52
N TYR A 63 -0.29 -7.64 -15.49
CA TYR A 63 -1.69 -7.92 -15.21
C TYR A 63 -2.51 -6.64 -15.13
N ARG A 64 -3.73 -6.71 -15.65
CA ARG A 64 -4.78 -5.75 -15.32
C ARG A 64 -5.55 -6.29 -14.11
N PRO A 65 -5.70 -5.52 -13.03
CA PRO A 65 -6.39 -5.98 -11.84
C PRO A 65 -7.90 -6.12 -12.09
N HIS A 66 -8.58 -6.90 -11.25
CA HIS A 66 -10.02 -6.76 -11.08
C HIS A 66 -10.36 -5.46 -10.31
N LEU A 67 -11.62 -5.02 -10.39
CA LEU A 67 -12.13 -3.96 -9.54
C LEU A 67 -12.60 -4.57 -8.22
N ALA A 68 -11.95 -4.23 -7.10
CA ALA A 68 -12.31 -4.79 -5.80
C ALA A 68 -13.80 -4.55 -5.50
N SER A 69 -14.48 -5.60 -5.06
CA SER A 69 -15.88 -5.56 -4.68
C SER A 69 -16.07 -4.91 -3.30
N ALA A 70 -17.28 -4.46 -3.01
CA ALA A 70 -17.62 -3.98 -1.67
C ALA A 70 -17.35 -5.05 -0.60
N ASN A 71 -17.67 -6.31 -0.90
CA ASN A 71 -17.45 -7.45 0.01
C ASN A 71 -15.97 -7.61 0.37
N GLU A 72 -15.07 -7.47 -0.61
CA GLU A 72 -13.63 -7.53 -0.37
C GLU A 72 -13.16 -6.35 0.49
N MET A 73 -13.59 -5.13 0.20
CA MET A 73 -13.23 -3.97 1.02
C MET A 73 -13.75 -4.07 2.47
N THR A 74 -14.94 -4.65 2.66
CA THR A 74 -15.54 -4.86 3.98
C THR A 74 -14.90 -5.99 4.79
N ALA A 75 -13.93 -6.72 4.23
CA ALA A 75 -13.11 -7.64 5.02
C ALA A 75 -12.33 -6.90 6.13
N PHE A 76 -12.05 -5.60 5.93
CA PHE A 76 -11.49 -4.72 6.95
C PHE A 76 -12.44 -3.56 7.29
N HIS A 77 -12.87 -2.81 6.29
CA HIS A 77 -13.62 -1.57 6.49
C HIS A 77 -15.06 -1.81 6.95
N SER A 78 -15.66 -0.83 7.63
CA SER A 78 -17.08 -0.94 7.99
C SER A 78 -18.00 -0.83 6.78
N GLU A 79 -19.09 -1.60 6.79
CA GLU A 79 -20.07 -1.65 5.68
C GLU A 79 -20.67 -0.27 5.38
N ASP A 80 -20.94 0.53 6.41
CA ASP A 80 -21.50 1.87 6.28
C ASP A 80 -20.52 2.86 5.62
N TYR A 81 -19.22 2.69 5.85
CA TYR A 81 -18.17 3.50 5.24
C TYR A 81 -18.00 3.17 3.75
N ILE A 82 -17.92 1.89 3.40
CA ILE A 82 -17.85 1.46 1.99
C ILE A 82 -19.14 1.81 1.23
N SER A 83 -20.30 1.66 1.87
CA SER A 83 -21.59 2.13 1.32
C SER A 83 -21.60 3.64 1.06
N PHE A 84 -21.00 4.44 1.94
CA PHE A 84 -20.82 5.87 1.70
C PHE A 84 -19.91 6.15 0.50
N LEU A 85 -18.71 5.55 0.45
CA LEU A 85 -17.76 5.76 -0.66
C LEU A 85 -18.37 5.38 -2.02
N SER A 86 -19.16 4.30 -2.07
CA SER A 86 -19.81 3.86 -3.31
C SER A 86 -20.93 4.77 -3.83
N ARG A 87 -21.42 5.70 -3.00
CA ARG A 87 -22.58 6.54 -3.32
C ARG A 87 -22.27 8.03 -3.42
N ILE A 88 -21.23 8.48 -2.73
CA ILE A 88 -20.84 9.89 -2.70
C ILE A 88 -20.26 10.33 -4.05
N THR A 89 -20.75 11.45 -4.57
CA THR A 89 -20.25 12.08 -5.79
C THR A 89 -20.20 13.61 -5.60
N PRO A 90 -19.44 14.35 -6.42
CA PRO A 90 -19.44 15.81 -6.36
C PRO A 90 -20.84 16.44 -6.50
N ASP A 91 -21.73 15.81 -7.27
CA ASP A 91 -23.10 16.30 -7.50
C ASP A 91 -24.03 16.15 -6.29
N ASN A 92 -23.72 15.24 -5.36
CA ASN A 92 -24.63 14.87 -4.28
C ASN A 92 -24.11 15.15 -2.86
N LEU A 93 -22.99 15.88 -2.72
CA LEU A 93 -22.33 16.19 -1.44
C LEU A 93 -23.29 16.66 -0.34
N ARG A 94 -24.26 17.52 -0.70
CA ARG A 94 -25.25 18.06 0.25
C ARG A 94 -26.11 16.99 0.93
N ASN A 95 -26.31 15.84 0.27
CA ASN A 95 -27.08 14.73 0.81
C ASN A 95 -26.30 13.90 1.84
N PHE A 96 -25.00 14.13 1.96
CA PHE A 96 -24.08 13.33 2.78
C PHE A 96 -23.29 14.16 3.79
N SER A 97 -23.73 15.37 4.14
CA SER A 97 -22.99 16.28 5.05
C SER A 97 -22.58 15.62 6.37
N THR A 98 -23.49 14.88 7.03
CA THR A 98 -23.21 14.15 8.27
C THR A 98 -22.19 13.04 8.05
N GLN A 99 -22.30 12.29 6.96
CA GLN A 99 -21.40 11.19 6.62
C GLN A 99 -20.00 11.69 6.25
N MET A 100 -19.90 12.81 5.52
CA MET A 100 -18.61 13.44 5.19
C MET A 100 -17.82 13.81 6.45
N SER A 101 -18.50 14.39 7.45
CA SER A 101 -17.88 14.70 8.74
C SER A 101 -17.53 13.43 9.53
N LYS A 102 -18.39 12.40 9.50
CA LYS A 102 -18.17 11.14 10.21
C LYS A 102 -16.98 10.35 9.65
N PHE A 103 -16.83 10.35 8.34
CA PHE A 103 -15.88 9.51 7.61
C PHE A 103 -14.63 10.27 7.12
N ASN A 104 -14.48 11.54 7.55
CA ASN A 104 -13.37 12.42 7.22
C ASN A 104 -13.10 12.56 5.70
N ALA A 105 -14.16 12.56 4.89
CA ALA A 105 -14.07 12.66 3.44
C ALA A 105 -15.01 13.75 2.91
N GLY A 106 -14.47 14.86 2.41
CA GLY A 106 -15.27 15.99 1.94
C GLY A 106 -14.43 17.23 1.62
N GLU A 107 -15.11 18.33 1.28
CA GLU A 107 -14.48 19.58 0.81
C GLU A 107 -13.55 20.24 1.83
N PHE A 108 -13.76 19.96 3.12
CA PHE A 108 -13.01 20.57 4.23
C PHE A 108 -12.00 19.62 4.88
N THR A 109 -11.75 18.46 4.25
CA THR A 109 -10.76 17.50 4.72
C THR A 109 -9.60 17.40 3.73
N ASP A 110 -8.53 16.73 4.13
CA ASP A 110 -7.45 16.37 3.23
C ASP A 110 -7.86 15.29 2.21
N CYS A 111 -9.02 14.66 2.38
CA CYS A 111 -9.55 13.60 1.53
C CYS A 111 -10.78 14.10 0.75
N PRO A 112 -10.60 14.84 -0.35
CA PRO A 112 -11.71 15.42 -1.11
C PRO A 112 -12.58 14.35 -1.78
N VAL A 113 -13.82 14.70 -2.09
CA VAL A 113 -14.65 13.91 -3.01
C VAL A 113 -14.41 14.40 -4.44
N PHE A 114 -14.11 13.48 -5.35
CA PHE A 114 -13.89 13.77 -6.77
C PHE A 114 -14.59 12.73 -7.66
N ASP A 115 -14.67 13.03 -8.96
CA ASP A 115 -15.30 12.14 -9.94
C ASP A 115 -14.64 10.75 -9.94
N ASN A 116 -15.47 9.71 -9.91
CA ASN A 116 -15.03 8.31 -9.87
C ASN A 116 -14.14 7.95 -8.66
N LEU A 117 -14.30 8.64 -7.52
CA LEU A 117 -13.60 8.30 -6.27
C LEU A 117 -13.71 6.81 -5.91
N TYR A 118 -14.91 6.23 -5.99
CA TYR A 118 -15.07 4.80 -5.67
C TYR A 118 -14.34 3.89 -6.65
N GLU A 119 -14.39 4.16 -7.96
CA GLU A 119 -13.64 3.39 -8.95
C GLU A 119 -12.13 3.46 -8.68
N PHE A 120 -11.62 4.65 -8.30
CA PHE A 120 -10.23 4.80 -7.89
C PHE A 120 -9.86 3.83 -6.76
N THR A 121 -10.70 3.75 -5.72
CA THR A 121 -10.46 2.82 -4.60
C THR A 121 -10.57 1.36 -5.00
N GLN A 122 -11.50 1.02 -5.89
CA GLN A 122 -11.62 -0.34 -6.43
C GLN A 122 -10.38 -0.78 -7.20
N ILE A 123 -9.79 0.11 -8.01
CA ILE A 123 -8.63 -0.20 -8.84
C ILE A 123 -7.40 -0.53 -7.99
N TYR A 124 -6.98 0.40 -7.12
CA TYR A 124 -5.73 0.19 -6.39
C TYR A 124 -5.86 -0.93 -5.35
N THR A 125 -7.06 -1.13 -4.81
CA THR A 125 -7.35 -2.22 -3.86
C THR A 125 -7.33 -3.57 -4.57
N GLY A 126 -7.99 -3.68 -5.73
CA GLY A 126 -8.01 -4.92 -6.51
C GLY A 126 -6.61 -5.35 -6.95
N CYS A 127 -5.74 -4.39 -7.33
CA CYS A 127 -4.33 -4.67 -7.58
C CYS A 127 -3.62 -5.34 -6.40
N SER A 128 -3.78 -4.81 -5.18
CA SER A 128 -3.08 -5.34 -4.00
C SER A 128 -3.62 -6.70 -3.56
N ILE A 129 -4.94 -6.92 -3.67
CA ILE A 129 -5.58 -8.21 -3.40
C ILE A 129 -5.12 -9.26 -4.44
N ASP A 130 -5.16 -8.95 -5.74
CA ASP A 130 -4.71 -9.86 -6.80
C ASP A 130 -3.22 -10.23 -6.65
N ALA A 131 -2.40 -9.24 -6.28
CA ALA A 131 -0.99 -9.45 -5.99
C ALA A 131 -0.80 -10.44 -4.83
N ALA A 132 -1.54 -10.27 -3.72
CA ALA A 132 -1.51 -11.19 -2.59
C ALA A 132 -2.00 -12.60 -2.95
N ILE A 133 -3.07 -12.72 -3.75
CA ILE A 133 -3.58 -14.00 -4.27
C ILE A 133 -2.50 -14.71 -5.09
N LYS A 134 -1.77 -14.01 -5.95
CA LYS A 134 -0.66 -14.62 -6.73
C LYS A 134 0.47 -15.12 -5.85
N LEU A 135 0.81 -14.40 -4.78
CA LEU A 135 1.82 -14.83 -3.81
C LEU A 135 1.35 -16.09 -3.05
N ASN A 136 0.12 -16.08 -2.55
CA ASN A 136 -0.49 -17.22 -1.85
C ASN A 136 -0.55 -18.50 -2.70
N ASN A 137 -0.79 -18.35 -4.01
CA ASN A 137 -0.87 -19.47 -4.95
C ASN A 137 0.50 -19.92 -5.49
N ASP A 138 1.62 -19.39 -4.97
CA ASP A 138 2.97 -19.63 -5.47
C ASP A 138 3.09 -19.37 -6.98
N ALA A 139 2.31 -18.42 -7.50
CA ALA A 139 2.31 -18.02 -8.90
C ALA A 139 3.31 -16.88 -9.18
N SER A 140 3.90 -16.29 -8.14
CA SER A 140 4.91 -15.25 -8.23
C SER A 140 5.80 -15.26 -6.99
N ASP A 141 7.06 -14.87 -7.17
CA ASP A 141 7.97 -14.59 -6.06
C ASP A 141 7.85 -13.13 -5.58
N ILE A 142 7.55 -12.22 -6.52
CA ILE A 142 7.41 -10.78 -6.27
C ILE A 142 6.17 -10.30 -7.03
N ALA A 143 5.32 -9.52 -6.38
CA ALA A 143 4.17 -8.87 -7.00
C ALA A 143 4.24 -7.36 -6.74
N ILE A 144 4.08 -6.56 -7.79
CA ILE A 144 4.29 -5.10 -7.75
C ILE A 144 3.00 -4.38 -8.12
N ASN A 145 2.49 -3.56 -7.19
CA ASN A 145 1.42 -2.61 -7.41
C ASN A 145 1.89 -1.21 -7.00
N TRP A 146 2.14 -0.32 -7.96
CA TRP A 146 2.53 1.06 -7.65
C TRP A 146 1.34 1.97 -7.29
N SER A 147 0.10 1.54 -7.58
CA SER A 147 -1.10 2.34 -7.33
C SER A 147 -1.61 2.28 -5.90
N GLY A 148 -1.26 1.21 -5.18
CA GLY A 148 -1.62 1.01 -3.77
C GLY A 148 -0.64 1.66 -2.80
N GLY A 149 -0.58 1.11 -1.60
CA GLY A 149 0.25 1.66 -0.52
C GLY A 149 -0.45 2.77 0.26
N LEU A 150 -1.79 2.79 0.29
CA LEU A 150 -2.57 3.85 0.95
C LEU A 150 -2.71 3.57 2.45
N HIS A 151 -1.59 3.73 3.16
CA HIS A 151 -1.40 3.25 4.53
C HIS A 151 -2.12 4.02 5.65
N HIS A 152 -2.64 5.23 5.38
CA HIS A 152 -3.30 6.06 6.40
C HIS A 152 -4.79 5.73 6.59
N ALA A 153 -5.42 5.05 5.62
CA ALA A 153 -6.84 4.75 5.68
C ALA A 153 -7.17 3.89 6.91
N LYS A 154 -8.19 4.31 7.68
CA LYS A 154 -8.64 3.65 8.89
C LYS A 154 -9.82 2.72 8.61
N LYS A 155 -10.26 1.98 9.63
CA LYS A 155 -11.39 1.05 9.48
C LYS A 155 -12.68 1.73 9.00
N SER A 156 -12.93 2.95 9.48
CA SER A 156 -14.20 3.66 9.23
C SER A 156 -14.00 5.14 8.92
N GLU A 157 -12.83 5.57 8.43
CA GLU A 157 -12.61 6.95 7.99
C GLU A 157 -11.44 7.04 7.00
N ALA A 158 -11.49 8.04 6.14
CA ALA A 158 -10.38 8.43 5.29
C ALA A 158 -9.37 9.26 6.10
N SER A 159 -8.10 9.26 5.70
CA SER A 159 -7.05 10.04 6.34
C SER A 159 -5.84 10.16 5.41
N GLY A 160 -5.16 11.31 5.36
CA GLY A 160 -3.89 11.45 4.65
C GLY A 160 -3.97 11.05 3.18
N PHE A 161 -5.03 11.49 2.49
CA PHE A 161 -5.34 11.16 1.08
C PHE A 161 -5.77 9.70 0.82
N CYS A 162 -5.88 8.88 1.87
CA CYS A 162 -6.17 7.45 1.79
C CYS A 162 -7.62 7.16 2.20
N TYR A 163 -8.36 6.46 1.35
CA TYR A 163 -9.78 6.14 1.57
C TYR A 163 -9.99 4.67 1.97
N VAL A 164 -9.45 3.74 1.19
CA VAL A 164 -9.44 2.29 1.45
C VAL A 164 -8.00 1.84 1.68
N ASN A 165 -7.76 1.04 2.71
CA ASN A 165 -6.45 0.52 3.07
C ASN A 165 -6.19 -0.80 2.34
N ASP A 166 -5.64 -0.69 1.13
CA ASP A 166 -5.35 -1.83 0.27
C ASP A 166 -4.29 -2.77 0.87
N ILE A 167 -3.40 -2.22 1.72
CA ILE A 167 -2.34 -2.94 2.39
C ILE A 167 -2.93 -3.91 3.42
N VAL A 168 -3.84 -3.43 4.28
CA VAL A 168 -4.50 -4.28 5.28
C VAL A 168 -5.26 -5.42 4.59
N LEU A 169 -5.97 -5.12 3.50
CA LEU A 169 -6.70 -6.12 2.73
C LEU A 169 -5.77 -7.16 2.08
N ALA A 170 -4.63 -6.73 1.52
CA ALA A 170 -3.61 -7.63 1.00
C ALA A 170 -2.98 -8.50 2.10
N ILE A 171 -2.70 -7.93 3.28
CA ILE A 171 -2.16 -8.70 4.42
C ILE A 171 -3.20 -9.73 4.91
N LEU A 172 -4.48 -9.37 5.00
CA LEU A 172 -5.54 -10.31 5.34
C LEU A 172 -5.64 -11.47 4.34
N GLU A 173 -5.43 -11.19 3.05
CA GLU A 173 -5.31 -12.23 2.03
C GLU A 173 -4.09 -13.12 2.28
N LEU A 174 -2.89 -12.55 2.48
CA LEU A 174 -1.67 -13.31 2.78
C LEU A 174 -1.81 -14.20 4.02
N LEU A 175 -2.50 -13.72 5.05
CA LEU A 175 -2.73 -14.45 6.31
C LEU A 175 -3.63 -15.70 6.14
N LYS A 176 -4.24 -15.92 4.98
CA LYS A 176 -4.95 -17.17 4.66
C LYS A 176 -3.99 -18.36 4.47
N VAL A 177 -2.76 -18.09 4.03
CA VAL A 177 -1.73 -19.12 3.77
C VAL A 177 -0.53 -18.97 4.71
N HIS A 178 -0.15 -17.74 5.04
CA HIS A 178 1.04 -17.45 5.84
C HIS A 178 0.68 -17.26 7.33
N SER A 179 1.40 -17.97 8.21
CA SER A 179 1.20 -17.86 9.66
C SER A 179 1.63 -16.50 10.20
N ARG A 180 2.68 -15.91 9.63
CA ARG A 180 3.24 -14.60 9.94
C ARG A 180 3.48 -13.78 8.67
N VAL A 181 3.19 -12.49 8.72
CA VAL A 181 3.46 -11.52 7.65
C VAL A 181 4.27 -10.37 8.22
N LEU A 182 5.33 -9.96 7.52
CA LEU A 182 6.11 -8.76 7.86
C LEU A 182 5.69 -7.62 6.92
N TYR A 183 5.29 -6.50 7.50
CA TYR A 183 5.05 -5.25 6.81
C TYR A 183 6.20 -4.28 7.07
N ILE A 184 6.83 -3.79 6.01
CA ILE A 184 7.89 -2.78 6.08
C ILE A 184 7.41 -1.53 5.37
N ASP A 185 7.46 -0.41 6.08
CA ASP A 185 7.03 0.90 5.60
C ASP A 185 8.21 1.87 5.55
N ILE A 186 8.45 2.41 4.36
CA ILE A 186 9.52 3.38 4.07
C ILE A 186 8.96 4.73 3.60
N ASP A 187 7.64 4.94 3.71
CA ASP A 187 7.07 6.27 3.52
C ASP A 187 7.60 7.22 4.60
N ILE A 188 7.68 8.51 4.28
CA ILE A 188 8.15 9.52 5.23
C ILE A 188 7.17 9.70 6.41
N HIS A 189 5.90 9.37 6.22
CA HIS A 189 4.88 9.37 7.27
C HIS A 189 4.78 8.00 7.93
N HIS A 190 4.39 7.98 9.20
CA HIS A 190 4.13 6.73 9.91
C HIS A 190 2.96 5.96 9.26
N GLY A 191 3.14 4.67 9.02
CA GLY A 191 2.13 3.72 8.51
C GLY A 191 1.03 3.37 9.50
N ASP A 192 0.38 4.40 10.05
CA ASP A 192 -0.49 4.34 11.20
C ASP A 192 -1.79 3.54 10.98
N GLY A 193 -2.37 3.53 9.78
CA GLY A 193 -3.56 2.73 9.47
C GLY A 193 -3.26 1.23 9.46
N VAL A 194 -2.09 0.84 8.95
CA VAL A 194 -1.66 -0.57 8.95
C VAL A 194 -1.25 -1.02 10.36
N GLU A 195 -0.51 -0.19 11.08
CA GLU A 195 -0.14 -0.46 12.48
C GLU A 195 -1.39 -0.61 13.36
N GLU A 196 -2.35 0.31 13.28
CA GLU A 196 -3.59 0.24 14.06
C GLU A 196 -4.40 -1.03 13.77
N ALA A 197 -4.50 -1.43 12.50
CA ALA A 197 -5.26 -2.62 12.08
C ALA A 197 -4.71 -3.92 12.70
N PHE A 198 -3.40 -3.98 12.96
CA PHE A 198 -2.72 -5.17 13.46
C PHE A 198 -2.11 -4.99 14.86
N TYR A 199 -2.39 -3.88 15.54
CA TYR A 199 -1.76 -3.49 16.81
C TYR A 199 -1.91 -4.53 17.94
N CYS A 200 -2.92 -5.40 17.85
CA CYS A 200 -3.25 -6.40 18.85
C CYS A 200 -2.99 -7.86 18.39
N THR A 201 -2.21 -8.10 17.34
CA THR A 201 -1.87 -9.48 16.90
C THR A 201 -0.37 -9.68 16.72
N ASP A 202 0.10 -10.89 17.01
CA ASP A 202 1.46 -11.37 16.75
C ASP A 202 1.65 -11.97 15.34
N ARG A 203 0.56 -12.08 14.56
CA ARG A 203 0.62 -12.64 13.21
C ARG A 203 1.14 -11.65 12.16
N VAL A 204 1.14 -10.36 12.47
CA VAL A 204 1.66 -9.32 11.59
C VAL A 204 2.61 -8.44 12.37
N MET A 205 3.84 -8.32 11.90
CA MET A 205 4.78 -7.33 12.43
C MET A 205 4.77 -6.09 11.53
N THR A 206 4.56 -4.91 12.10
CA THR A 206 4.69 -3.63 11.38
C THR A 206 6.03 -3.01 11.72
N ALA A 207 6.81 -2.61 10.70
CA ALA A 207 8.07 -1.91 10.87
C ALA A 207 8.07 -0.64 10.03
N SER A 208 8.02 0.53 10.66
CA SER A 208 7.92 1.83 9.97
C SER A 208 9.09 2.75 10.30
N PHE A 209 9.64 3.38 9.27
CA PHE A 209 10.74 4.36 9.35
C PHE A 209 10.24 5.70 8.84
N HIS A 210 10.04 6.66 9.73
CA HIS A 210 9.29 7.87 9.40
C HIS A 210 9.79 9.10 10.15
N LYS A 211 9.48 10.28 9.63
CA LYS A 211 9.71 11.53 10.36
C LYS A 211 8.74 11.62 11.54
N TYR A 212 9.25 11.98 12.71
CA TYR A 212 8.46 12.07 13.95
C TYR A 212 8.62 13.41 14.66
N GLY A 213 7.60 13.84 15.43
CA GLY A 213 7.53 15.14 16.11
C GLY A 213 6.34 15.96 15.62
N ASP A 214 6.55 17.22 15.27
CA ASP A 214 5.53 18.07 14.63
C ASP A 214 5.38 17.70 13.15
N PHE A 215 4.84 16.50 12.89
CA PHE A 215 4.67 15.93 11.56
C PHE A 215 3.49 14.95 11.53
N PHE A 216 2.74 14.93 10.43
CA PHE A 216 1.64 14.00 10.25
C PHE A 216 2.16 12.53 10.23
N PRO A 217 1.44 11.55 10.82
CA PRO A 217 0.14 11.64 11.50
C PRO A 217 0.22 11.92 13.01
N GLY A 218 1.42 12.12 13.57
CA GLY A 218 1.63 12.36 15.00
C GLY A 218 1.69 11.10 15.88
N THR A 219 1.67 9.91 15.28
CA THR A 219 1.84 8.59 15.93
C THR A 219 3.17 7.95 15.51
N GLY A 220 3.50 6.76 16.04
CA GLY A 220 4.74 6.05 15.70
C GLY A 220 5.91 6.41 16.61
N GLY A 221 5.62 6.77 17.86
CA GLY A 221 6.65 7.04 18.85
C GLY A 221 7.42 5.77 19.23
N LEU A 222 8.61 5.93 19.81
CA LEU A 222 9.45 4.80 20.24
C LEU A 222 8.76 3.84 21.25
N LYS A 223 7.71 4.33 21.94
CA LYS A 223 6.93 3.56 22.92
C LYS A 223 5.70 2.88 22.32
N ASP A 224 5.39 3.16 21.07
CA ASP A 224 4.27 2.55 20.36
C ASP A 224 4.75 1.19 19.84
N THR A 225 4.57 0.16 20.66
CA THR A 225 5.14 -1.17 20.43
C THR A 225 4.09 -2.28 20.31
N GLY A 226 2.84 -1.92 20.00
CA GLY A 226 1.72 -2.86 19.99
C GLY A 226 1.10 -3.07 21.37
N ALA A 227 0.00 -3.80 21.42
CA ALA A 227 -0.74 -4.12 22.64
C ALA A 227 -1.22 -5.56 22.64
N ARG A 228 -1.58 -6.08 23.82
CA ARG A 228 -2.06 -7.45 24.00
C ARG A 228 -1.11 -8.47 23.36
N GLU A 229 -1.61 -9.41 22.55
CA GLU A 229 -0.82 -10.39 21.81
C GLU A 229 0.13 -9.73 20.80
N GLY A 230 -0.17 -8.51 20.32
CA GLY A 230 0.69 -7.74 19.42
C GLY A 230 1.79 -6.94 20.12
N ALA A 231 1.92 -7.01 21.45
CA ALA A 231 3.00 -6.34 22.15
C ALA A 231 4.38 -6.88 21.70
N GLY A 232 5.24 -5.98 21.20
CA GLY A 232 6.52 -6.30 20.57
C GLY A 232 6.47 -6.51 19.06
N TYR A 233 5.29 -6.42 18.42
CA TYR A 233 5.08 -6.61 16.98
C TYR A 233 4.85 -5.31 16.20
N SER A 234 4.92 -4.16 16.86
CA SER A 234 5.04 -2.85 16.19
C SER A 234 6.43 -2.27 16.45
N VAL A 235 7.18 -2.02 15.38
CA VAL A 235 8.55 -1.53 15.39
C VAL A 235 8.59 -0.16 14.74
N ASN A 236 8.69 0.87 15.57
CA ASN A 236 8.71 2.25 15.12
C ASN A 236 10.11 2.86 15.20
N CYS A 237 10.56 3.41 14.08
CA CYS A 237 11.84 4.10 13.94
C CYS A 237 11.61 5.59 13.70
N PRO A 238 11.35 6.39 14.74
CA PRO A 238 11.13 7.83 14.60
C PRO A 238 12.44 8.55 14.23
N LEU A 239 12.40 9.31 13.13
CA LEU A 239 13.54 9.99 12.52
C LEU A 239 13.38 11.51 12.53
N ASN A 240 14.52 12.21 12.54
CA ASN A 240 14.57 13.66 12.30
C ASN A 240 14.63 13.97 10.80
N GLY A 241 14.35 15.23 10.43
CA GLY A 241 14.54 15.70 9.06
C GLY A 241 16.02 15.73 8.64
N GLY A 242 16.28 15.59 7.34
CA GLY A 242 17.63 15.68 6.76
C GLY A 242 18.40 14.35 6.72
N MET A 243 17.70 13.22 6.75
CA MET A 243 18.32 11.89 6.63
C MET A 243 19.02 11.73 5.28
N THR A 244 20.21 11.12 5.29
CA THR A 244 20.98 10.76 4.09
C THR A 244 20.88 9.26 3.79
N ASP A 245 21.21 8.86 2.58
CA ASP A 245 21.21 7.45 2.14
C ASP A 245 22.05 6.56 3.07
N ASP A 246 23.30 6.95 3.37
CA ASP A 246 24.20 6.20 4.27
C ASP A 246 23.61 6.00 5.68
N ALA A 247 22.99 7.05 6.23
CA ALA A 247 22.41 7.01 7.57
C ALA A 247 21.14 6.15 7.58
N TYR A 248 20.33 6.21 6.52
CA TYR A 248 19.15 5.39 6.35
C TYR A 248 19.51 3.91 6.21
N GLU A 249 20.47 3.57 5.35
CA GLU A 249 20.94 2.19 5.13
C GLU A 249 21.47 1.58 6.42
N GLN A 250 22.31 2.32 7.16
CA GLN A 250 22.86 1.85 8.43
C GLN A 250 21.76 1.60 9.48
N GLY A 251 20.76 2.48 9.56
CA GLY A 251 19.61 2.32 10.45
C GLY A 251 18.74 1.12 10.07
N GLU A 252 18.43 0.99 8.79
CA GLU A 252 17.59 -0.09 8.26
C GLU A 252 18.23 -1.47 8.47
N LEU A 253 19.53 -1.63 8.20
CA LEU A 253 20.27 -2.87 8.43
C LEU A 253 20.24 -3.30 9.91
N ASN A 254 20.36 -2.35 10.82
CA ASN A 254 20.34 -2.61 12.26
C ASN A 254 18.97 -3.12 12.74
N VAL A 255 17.88 -2.65 12.12
CA VAL A 255 16.52 -3.07 12.43
C VAL A 255 16.21 -4.41 11.75
N LYS A 256 16.45 -4.52 10.44
CA LYS A 256 16.18 -5.75 9.66
C LYS A 256 16.90 -6.97 10.23
N SER A 257 18.13 -6.82 10.69
CA SER A 257 18.90 -7.93 11.30
C SER A 257 18.34 -8.43 12.64
N ARG A 258 17.40 -7.70 13.25
CA ARG A 258 16.80 -8.02 14.55
C ARG A 258 15.35 -8.49 14.46
N ILE A 259 14.70 -8.31 13.31
CA ILE A 259 13.39 -8.88 13.02
C ILE A 259 13.58 -10.39 12.83
N LYS A 260 12.88 -11.20 13.65
CA LYS A 260 12.98 -12.67 13.66
C LYS A 260 11.68 -13.32 13.23
#